data_AF-A0A524HQM2-F1
#
_entry.id   AF-A0A524HQM2-F1
#
_cell.length_a   1.000
_cell.length_b   1.000
_cell.length_c   1.000
_cell.angle_alpha   90.00
_cell.angle_beta   90.00
_cell.angle_gamma   90.00
#
_symmetry.space_group_name_H-M   'P 1'
#
loop_
_entity.id
_entity.type
_entity.pdbx_description
1 polymer ?
#
loop_
_entity_poly.entity_id
_entity_poly.type
_entity_poly.pdbx_seq_one_letter_code
_entity_poly.pdbx_strand_id
1 'polypeptide(L)'
;MNRRLRACLTIVALTACSRAVAQAPTSGELPPPGYGSLTRDFIAIQVELGDVQIRFVPLDERLLRLTAPDAYESLHGMVASRQAQIDSAAQASGVSTPGLAMVTFFALRTEAPFDPDNVTFTHRNQIYRPIAILPLTGNFTSRQLGVRQQASAIYLFEQPIPVFEPFSVLYQTSVSNGWSEILRRVDRERVRVQSRWQSERGDSTKSDSATAN
;
A
#
# COMPACT_ATOMS: atom_id res chain seq x y z
N MET A 1 77.88 11.69 0.53
CA MET A 1 78.46 11.32 1.84
C MET A 1 77.38 11.46 2.91
N ASN A 2 76.90 10.30 3.39
CA ASN A 2 76.34 9.99 4.72
C ASN A 2 75.14 10.77 5.31
N ARG A 3 73.98 10.06 5.31
CA ARG A 3 73.07 9.72 6.43
C ARG A 3 72.80 10.80 7.49
N ARG A 4 71.52 11.07 7.78
CA ARG A 4 70.85 10.64 9.03
C ARG A 4 69.32 10.46 8.87
N LEU A 5 68.88 9.27 9.28
CA LEU A 5 67.51 8.84 9.60
C LEU A 5 66.96 9.59 10.83
N ARG A 6 65.68 10.01 10.78
CA ARG A 6 64.66 9.99 11.86
C ARG A 6 63.29 10.03 11.14
N ALA A 7 62.51 8.96 11.01
CA ALA A 7 61.66 8.29 12.01
C ALA A 7 60.74 9.26 12.78
N CYS A 8 59.45 9.36 12.39
CA CYS A 8 58.30 9.28 13.30
C CYS A 8 56.94 9.39 12.58
N LEU A 9 56.08 8.42 12.90
CA LEU A 9 54.61 8.47 13.04
C LEU A 9 53.69 8.90 11.88
N THR A 10 53.08 7.87 11.30
CA THR A 10 51.64 7.74 10.96
C THR A 10 50.68 8.50 11.87
N ILE A 11 49.63 9.12 11.29
CA ILE A 11 48.21 8.89 11.65
C ILE A 11 47.39 9.06 10.36
N VAL A 12 46.68 8.01 9.99
CA VAL A 12 45.65 7.97 8.95
C VAL A 12 44.34 8.41 9.60
N ALA A 13 43.70 9.45 9.09
CA ALA A 13 42.32 9.77 9.44
C ALA A 13 41.41 9.43 8.25
N LEU A 14 40.90 8.20 8.24
CA LEU A 14 39.75 7.81 7.42
C LEU A 14 38.53 8.54 7.98
N THR A 15 38.07 9.59 7.30
CA THR A 15 36.74 10.18 7.53
C THR A 15 35.70 9.21 6.96
N ALA A 16 35.28 8.27 7.79
CA ALA A 16 34.20 7.35 7.47
C ALA A 16 32.88 8.11 7.36
N CYS A 17 32.26 7.95 6.19
CA CYS A 17 30.95 8.46 5.82
C CYS A 17 29.87 7.75 6.65
N SER A 18 29.37 8.36 7.73
CA SER A 18 28.17 7.85 8.42
C SER A 18 26.92 8.27 7.64
N ARG A 19 26.63 7.56 6.55
CA ARG A 19 25.24 7.48 6.06
C ARG A 19 24.48 6.66 7.11
N ALA A 20 23.59 7.31 7.84
CA ALA A 20 22.55 6.61 8.59
C ALA A 20 21.75 5.78 7.57
N VAL A 21 22.08 4.48 7.48
CA VAL A 21 21.24 3.51 6.79
C VAL A 21 19.97 3.46 7.64
N ALA A 22 18.91 4.09 7.16
CA ALA A 22 17.58 3.86 7.69
C ALA A 22 17.33 2.35 7.55
N GLN A 23 17.48 1.63 8.66
CA GLN A 23 17.08 0.23 8.73
C GLN A 23 15.60 0.21 8.38
N ALA A 24 15.27 -0.30 7.20
CA ALA A 24 13.90 -0.69 6.91
C ALA A 24 13.51 -1.71 7.99
N PRO A 25 12.44 -1.47 8.78
CA PRO A 25 12.07 -2.43 9.81
C PRO A 25 11.63 -3.73 9.14
N THR A 26 12.53 -4.70 9.15
CA THR A 26 12.28 -6.12 8.88
C THR A 26 11.40 -6.67 10.00
N SER A 27 10.19 -7.10 9.65
CA SER A 27 9.28 -7.91 10.48
C SER A 27 9.05 -7.38 11.90
N GLY A 28 8.80 -6.07 12.04
CA GLY A 28 8.26 -5.52 13.28
C GLY A 28 6.80 -5.95 13.46
N GLU A 29 6.41 -6.21 14.71
CA GLU A 29 5.00 -6.27 15.10
C GLU A 29 4.30 -5.03 14.54
N LEU A 30 3.22 -5.26 13.77
CA LEU A 30 2.51 -4.16 13.14
C LEU A 30 1.88 -3.29 14.23
N PRO A 31 2.03 -1.96 14.15
CA PRO A 31 1.34 -1.07 15.07
C PRO A 31 -0.16 -1.36 15.01
N PRO A 32 -0.89 -1.29 16.13
CA PRO A 32 -2.34 -1.43 16.10
C PRO A 32 -2.95 -0.32 15.22
N PRO A 33 -4.19 -0.49 14.73
CA PRO A 33 -4.88 0.58 14.02
C PRO A 33 -5.04 1.83 14.92
N GLY A 34 -5.15 3.00 14.29
CA GLY A 34 -5.39 4.27 14.99
C GLY A 34 -4.19 5.23 15.05
N TYR A 35 -2.99 4.76 14.72
CA TYR A 35 -1.79 5.62 14.71
C TYR A 35 -1.55 6.33 13.37
N GLY A 36 -2.15 5.82 12.29
CA GLY A 36 -2.00 6.34 10.95
C GLY A 36 -2.71 7.69 10.73
N SER A 37 -2.30 8.38 9.67
CA SER A 37 -2.89 9.67 9.27
C SER A 37 -3.08 9.82 7.75
N LEU A 38 -2.80 8.78 6.96
CA LEU A 38 -3.04 8.82 5.52
C LEU A 38 -4.54 8.73 5.22
N THR A 39 -5.07 9.65 4.42
CA THR A 39 -6.44 9.55 3.91
C THR A 39 -6.54 8.49 2.81
N ARG A 40 -7.76 8.01 2.53
CA ARG A 40 -8.02 7.04 1.45
C ARG A 40 -7.53 7.52 0.09
N ASP A 41 -7.75 8.79 -0.24
CA ASP A 41 -7.33 9.34 -1.53
C ASP A 41 -5.81 9.40 -1.68
N PHE A 42 -5.05 9.39 -0.58
CA PHE A 42 -3.59 9.34 -0.65
C PHE A 42 -3.01 7.97 -0.99
N ILE A 43 -3.76 6.89 -0.80
CA ILE A 43 -3.35 5.53 -1.15
C ILE A 43 -3.99 5.04 -2.46
N ALA A 44 -4.60 5.96 -3.19
CA ALA A 44 -5.32 5.67 -4.42
C ALA A 44 -4.46 5.96 -5.65
N ILE A 45 -4.29 4.97 -6.51
CA ILE A 45 -3.68 5.14 -7.83
C ILE A 45 -4.79 5.50 -8.81
N GLN A 46 -4.59 6.57 -9.57
CA GLN A 46 -5.49 6.97 -10.65
C GLN A 46 -4.93 6.52 -12.00
N VAL A 47 -5.79 5.93 -12.82
CA VAL A 47 -5.54 5.60 -14.23
C VAL A 47 -6.67 6.21 -15.03
N GLU A 48 -6.36 6.90 -16.13
CA GLU A 48 -7.37 7.48 -17.02
C GLU A 48 -7.19 6.91 -18.41
N LEU A 49 -8.31 6.59 -19.07
CA LEU A 49 -8.34 6.18 -20.46
C LEU A 49 -9.66 6.58 -21.10
N GLY A 50 -9.58 7.46 -22.10
CA GLY A 50 -10.77 7.97 -22.80
C GLY A 50 -11.72 8.67 -21.84
N ASP A 51 -12.94 8.14 -21.72
CA ASP A 51 -14.02 8.71 -20.91
C ASP A 51 -14.19 8.03 -19.55
N VAL A 52 -13.21 7.25 -19.10
CA VAL A 52 -13.23 6.56 -17.81
C VAL A 52 -11.99 6.90 -16.98
N GLN A 53 -12.22 7.29 -15.73
CA GLN A 53 -11.19 7.35 -14.70
C GLN A 53 -11.34 6.13 -13.78
N ILE A 54 -10.22 5.51 -13.43
CA ILE A 54 -10.15 4.35 -12.55
C ILE A 54 -9.37 4.76 -11.31
N ARG A 55 -9.91 4.41 -10.15
CA ARG A 55 -9.24 4.53 -8.86
C ARG A 55 -8.96 3.14 -8.32
N PHE A 56 -7.69 2.85 -8.07
CA PHE A 56 -7.21 1.59 -7.54
C PHE A 56 -6.64 1.80 -6.13
N VAL A 57 -7.23 1.13 -5.14
CA VAL A 57 -6.83 1.24 -3.72
C VAL A 57 -6.45 -0.14 -3.21
N PRO A 58 -5.17 -0.42 -2.92
CA PRO A 58 -4.77 -1.68 -2.30
C PRO A 58 -5.42 -1.83 -0.91
N LEU A 59 -5.93 -3.02 -0.60
CA LEU A 59 -6.61 -3.34 0.66
C LEU A 59 -5.75 -4.23 1.56
N ASP A 60 -4.43 -4.01 1.54
CA ASP A 60 -3.48 -4.72 2.39
C ASP A 60 -3.52 -4.15 3.82
N GLU A 61 -3.73 -5.01 4.81
CA GLU A 61 -3.84 -4.64 6.23
C GLU A 61 -2.62 -3.83 6.73
N ARG A 62 -1.42 -4.13 6.22
CA ARG A 62 -0.19 -3.40 6.60
C ARG A 62 -0.21 -1.97 6.10
N LEU A 63 -0.87 -1.70 4.98
CA LEU A 63 -1.09 -0.37 4.44
C LEU A 63 -2.27 0.32 5.14
N LEU A 64 -3.37 -0.39 5.39
CA LEU A 64 -4.56 0.17 6.04
C LEU A 64 -4.24 0.70 7.44
N ARG A 65 -3.37 0.05 8.21
CA ARG A 65 -2.95 0.55 9.53
C ARG A 65 -2.23 1.90 9.51
N LEU A 66 -1.74 2.33 8.34
CA LEU A 66 -1.12 3.64 8.13
C LEU A 66 -2.14 4.72 7.76
N THR A 67 -3.39 4.34 7.48
CA THR A 67 -4.44 5.30 7.19
C THR A 67 -4.99 5.92 8.47
N ALA A 68 -5.65 7.07 8.31
CA ALA A 68 -6.42 7.69 9.38
C ALA A 68 -7.51 6.72 9.90
N PRO A 69 -7.95 6.85 11.17
CA PRO A 69 -8.86 5.89 11.80
C PRO A 69 -10.16 5.68 11.02
N ASP A 70 -10.76 6.75 10.51
CA ASP A 70 -11.99 6.73 9.70
C ASP A 70 -11.82 5.96 8.39
N ALA A 71 -10.69 6.17 7.70
CA ALA A 71 -10.35 5.46 6.48
C ALA A 71 -10.06 3.97 6.76
N TYR A 72 -9.39 3.67 7.88
CA TYR A 72 -9.14 2.29 8.30
C TYR A 72 -10.46 1.58 8.57
N GLU A 73 -11.32 2.13 9.43
CA GLU A 73 -12.61 1.55 9.78
C GLU A 73 -13.48 1.31 8.54
N SER A 74 -13.52 2.28 7.62
CA SER A 74 -14.30 2.16 6.39
C SER A 74 -13.78 1.06 5.46
N LEU A 75 -12.46 1.02 5.19
CA LEU A 75 -11.87 0.06 4.26
C LEU A 75 -11.79 -1.34 4.86
N HIS A 76 -11.34 -1.45 6.10
CA HIS A 76 -11.28 -2.71 6.84
C HIS A 76 -12.68 -3.28 7.05
N GLY A 77 -13.65 -2.46 7.47
CA GLY A 77 -15.05 -2.89 7.64
C GLY A 77 -15.67 -3.38 6.33
N MET A 78 -15.34 -2.76 5.19
CA MET A 78 -15.77 -3.23 3.87
C MET A 78 -15.24 -4.63 3.55
N VAL A 79 -13.94 -4.86 3.74
CA VAL A 79 -13.31 -6.19 3.55
C VAL A 79 -13.95 -7.21 4.49
N ALA A 80 -14.03 -6.90 5.79
CA ALA A 80 -14.60 -7.78 6.80
C ALA A 80 -16.05 -8.17 6.49
N SER A 81 -16.87 -7.22 6.02
CA SER A 81 -18.27 -7.48 5.63
C SER A 81 -18.42 -8.46 4.46
N ARG A 82 -17.36 -8.65 3.67
CA ARG A 82 -17.33 -9.50 2.48
C ARG A 82 -16.37 -10.67 2.59
N GLN A 83 -15.83 -10.92 3.78
CA GLN A 83 -14.80 -11.94 3.99
C GLN A 83 -15.23 -13.31 3.46
N ALA A 84 -16.46 -13.75 3.72
CA ALA A 84 -16.97 -15.03 3.23
C ALA A 84 -16.99 -15.13 1.68
N GLN A 85 -17.29 -14.03 0.98
CA GLN A 85 -17.26 -14.00 -0.49
C GLN A 85 -15.83 -14.00 -1.02
N ILE A 86 -14.93 -13.28 -0.34
CA ILE A 86 -13.50 -13.24 -0.65
C ILE A 86 -12.88 -14.63 -0.47
N ASP A 87 -13.14 -15.29 0.65
CA ASP A 87 -12.62 -16.62 0.97
C ASP A 87 -13.12 -17.65 -0.03
N SER A 88 -14.42 -17.63 -0.34
CA SER A 88 -15.02 -18.54 -1.34
C SER A 88 -14.40 -18.36 -2.73
N ALA A 89 -14.23 -17.10 -3.18
CA ALA A 89 -13.60 -16.80 -4.46
C ALA A 89 -12.12 -17.20 -4.50
N ALA A 90 -11.37 -16.96 -3.42
CA ALA A 90 -9.97 -17.34 -3.30
C ALA A 90 -9.80 -18.88 -3.31
N GLN A 91 -10.65 -19.61 -2.57
CA GLN A 91 -10.67 -21.07 -2.55
C GLN A 91 -10.98 -21.66 -3.92
N ALA A 92 -11.96 -21.09 -4.65
CA ALA A 92 -12.29 -21.52 -6.01
C ALA A 92 -11.11 -21.37 -6.99
N SER A 93 -10.20 -20.43 -6.72
CA SER A 93 -8.96 -20.23 -7.48
C SER A 93 -7.73 -20.93 -6.87
N GLY A 94 -7.88 -21.68 -5.78
CA GLY A 94 -6.76 -22.36 -5.10
C GLY A 94 -5.77 -21.42 -4.39
N VAL A 95 -6.20 -20.19 -4.06
CA VAL A 95 -5.35 -19.15 -3.45
C VAL A 95 -5.68 -19.02 -1.97
N SER A 96 -4.67 -19.13 -1.11
CA SER A 96 -4.82 -19.01 0.35
C SER A 96 -4.68 -17.57 0.86
N THR A 97 -3.94 -16.72 0.15
CA THR A 97 -3.69 -15.33 0.57
C THR A 97 -3.75 -14.41 -0.65
N PRO A 98 -4.97 -14.06 -1.10
CA PRO A 98 -5.14 -13.23 -2.28
C PRO A 98 -4.67 -11.79 -2.01
N GLY A 99 -4.12 -11.14 -3.03
CA GLY A 99 -3.98 -9.69 -3.04
C GLY A 99 -5.33 -9.04 -3.26
N LEU A 100 -5.67 -8.02 -2.48
CA LEU A 100 -6.96 -7.34 -2.57
C LEU A 100 -6.78 -5.89 -3.00
N ALA A 101 -7.60 -5.43 -3.93
CA ALA A 101 -7.75 -4.02 -4.24
C ALA A 101 -9.22 -3.64 -4.42
N MET A 102 -9.60 -2.47 -3.92
CA MET A 102 -10.84 -1.85 -4.33
C MET A 102 -10.58 -1.06 -5.60
N VAL A 103 -11.37 -1.35 -6.63
CA VAL A 103 -11.34 -0.63 -7.91
C VAL A 103 -12.65 0.10 -8.08
N THR A 104 -12.58 1.38 -8.47
CA THR A 104 -13.75 2.19 -8.78
C THR A 104 -13.57 2.84 -10.14
N PHE A 105 -14.52 2.61 -11.02
CA PHE A 105 -14.64 3.25 -12.32
C PHE A 105 -15.55 4.47 -12.19
N PHE A 106 -15.13 5.59 -12.75
CA PHE A 106 -15.85 6.86 -12.80
C PHE A 106 -16.06 7.25 -14.25
N ALA A 107 -17.31 7.55 -14.61
CA ALA A 107 -17.62 8.08 -15.94
C ALA A 107 -17.25 9.56 -16.03
N LEU A 108 -16.43 9.93 -17.00
CA LEU A 108 -16.11 11.31 -17.35
C LEU A 108 -17.14 11.89 -18.34
N ARG A 109 -17.85 11.03 -19.09
CA ARG A 109 -18.95 11.37 -20.00
C ARG A 109 -20.13 10.41 -19.85
N THR A 110 -21.24 10.71 -20.50
CA THR A 110 -22.42 9.83 -20.59
C THR A 110 -22.07 8.51 -21.27
N GLU A 111 -22.61 7.40 -20.76
CA GLU A 111 -22.51 6.06 -21.39
C GLU A 111 -21.08 5.57 -21.60
N ALA A 112 -20.17 5.93 -20.68
CA ALA A 112 -18.78 5.50 -20.76
C ALA A 112 -18.69 3.97 -20.56
N PRO A 113 -18.21 3.21 -21.57
CA PRO A 113 -18.01 1.78 -21.42
C PRO A 113 -16.78 1.52 -20.55
N PHE A 114 -16.85 0.50 -19.71
CA PHE A 114 -15.67 0.04 -18.96
C PHE A 114 -15.57 -1.48 -19.01
N ASP A 115 -14.34 -1.98 -19.03
CA ASP A 115 -14.06 -3.41 -19.02
C ASP A 115 -13.38 -3.80 -17.69
N PRO A 116 -14.11 -4.41 -16.75
CA PRO A 116 -13.55 -4.73 -15.45
C PRO A 116 -12.37 -5.71 -15.52
N ASP A 117 -12.30 -6.56 -16.53
CA ASP A 117 -11.31 -7.63 -16.64
C ASP A 117 -9.91 -7.13 -17.07
N ASN A 118 -9.84 -5.88 -17.56
CA ASN A 118 -8.60 -5.28 -18.06
C ASN A 118 -7.82 -4.47 -17.02
N VAL A 119 -8.30 -4.39 -15.76
CA VAL A 119 -7.54 -3.76 -14.67
C VAL A 119 -6.54 -4.77 -14.14
N THR A 120 -5.26 -4.49 -14.34
CA THR A 120 -4.15 -5.33 -13.91
C THR A 120 -3.12 -4.49 -13.17
N PHE A 121 -2.16 -5.14 -12.51
CA PHE A 121 -0.98 -4.44 -12.03
C PHE A 121 0.29 -5.13 -12.51
N THR A 122 1.40 -4.39 -12.54
CA THR A 122 2.72 -4.92 -12.85
C THR A 122 3.69 -4.69 -11.72
N HIS A 123 4.49 -5.71 -11.44
CA HIS A 123 5.59 -5.65 -10.49
C HIS A 123 6.73 -6.49 -11.05
N ARG A 124 7.96 -5.96 -11.04
CA ARG A 124 9.17 -6.64 -11.53
C ARG A 124 8.98 -7.28 -12.93
N ASN A 125 8.39 -6.53 -13.86
CA ASN A 125 8.09 -6.95 -15.24
C ASN A 125 7.10 -8.13 -15.38
N GLN A 126 6.39 -8.50 -14.31
CA GLN A 126 5.32 -9.49 -14.33
C GLN A 126 3.96 -8.79 -14.28
N ILE A 127 3.00 -9.25 -15.09
CA ILE A 127 1.62 -8.75 -15.12
C ILE A 127 0.76 -9.66 -14.26
N TYR A 128 0.00 -9.07 -13.35
CA TYR A 128 -0.92 -9.73 -12.46
C TYR A 128 -2.36 -9.39 -12.83
N ARG A 129 -3.12 -10.42 -13.19
CA ARG A 129 -4.54 -10.32 -13.56
C ARG A 129 -5.43 -10.66 -12.35
N PRO A 130 -6.65 -10.12 -12.29
CA PRO A 130 -7.58 -10.53 -11.26
C PRO A 130 -7.98 -11.99 -11.45
N ILE A 131 -8.04 -12.75 -10.36
CA ILE A 131 -8.56 -14.12 -10.31
C ILE A 131 -10.06 -14.14 -10.03
N ALA A 132 -10.57 -13.09 -9.39
CA ALA A 132 -11.99 -12.89 -9.15
C ALA A 132 -12.29 -11.39 -8.99
N ILE A 133 -13.53 -11.02 -9.30
CA ILE A 133 -14.04 -9.65 -9.16
C ILE A 133 -15.37 -9.74 -8.40
N LEU A 134 -15.45 -9.06 -7.27
CA LEU A 134 -16.61 -9.04 -6.38
C LEU A 134 -17.30 -7.66 -6.46
N PRO A 135 -18.40 -7.51 -7.20
CA PRO A 135 -19.13 -6.26 -7.30
C PRO A 135 -19.54 -5.67 -5.94
N LEU A 136 -19.22 -4.40 -5.74
CA LEU A 136 -19.68 -3.60 -4.60
C LEU A 136 -20.97 -2.86 -4.95
N THR A 137 -21.11 -2.39 -6.18
CA THR A 137 -22.30 -1.68 -6.68
C THR A 137 -23.09 -2.53 -7.67
N GLY A 138 -24.42 -2.36 -7.69
CA GLY A 138 -25.31 -3.15 -8.56
C GLY A 138 -25.16 -2.85 -10.06
N ASN A 139 -24.66 -1.67 -10.43
CA ASN A 139 -24.38 -1.28 -11.81
C ASN A 139 -23.02 -1.77 -12.33
N PHE A 140 -22.28 -2.58 -11.57
CA PHE A 140 -20.97 -3.07 -12.02
C PHE A 140 -21.11 -4.07 -13.19
N THR A 141 -22.16 -4.88 -13.18
CA THR A 141 -22.38 -5.92 -14.21
C THR A 141 -22.84 -5.36 -15.56
N SER A 142 -23.38 -4.13 -15.61
CA SER A 142 -23.84 -3.53 -16.87
C SER A 142 -22.70 -3.13 -17.80
N ARG A 143 -21.45 -3.02 -17.30
CA ARG A 143 -20.26 -2.59 -18.07
C ARG A 143 -20.42 -1.25 -18.81
N GLN A 144 -21.41 -0.46 -18.39
CA GLN A 144 -21.71 0.87 -18.89
C GLN A 144 -22.05 1.77 -17.72
N LEU A 145 -21.48 2.97 -17.71
CA LEU A 145 -21.73 3.96 -16.68
C LEU A 145 -22.54 5.12 -17.24
N GLY A 146 -23.64 5.45 -16.55
CA GLY A 146 -24.36 6.70 -16.79
C GLY A 146 -23.58 7.93 -16.32
N VAL A 147 -24.10 9.12 -16.61
CA VAL A 147 -23.50 10.40 -16.19
C VAL A 147 -23.36 10.44 -14.67
N ARG A 148 -22.16 10.81 -14.18
CA ARG A 148 -21.83 10.92 -12.74
C ARG A 148 -22.04 9.61 -11.96
N GLN A 149 -22.18 8.49 -12.64
CA GLN A 149 -22.21 7.18 -11.99
C GLN A 149 -20.78 6.68 -11.79
N GLN A 150 -20.65 5.85 -10.77
CA GLN A 150 -19.46 5.06 -10.51
C GLN A 150 -19.86 3.60 -10.39
N ALA A 151 -18.96 2.71 -10.73
CA ALA A 151 -19.09 1.30 -10.40
C ALA A 151 -17.85 0.83 -9.65
N SER A 152 -18.03 0.09 -8.57
CA SER A 152 -16.90 -0.42 -7.78
C SER A 152 -17.00 -1.91 -7.50
N ALA A 153 -15.84 -2.53 -7.32
CA ALA A 153 -15.70 -3.93 -6.95
C ALA A 153 -14.42 -4.14 -6.13
N ILE A 154 -14.37 -5.27 -5.41
CA ILE A 154 -13.13 -5.80 -4.84
C ILE A 154 -12.53 -6.76 -5.85
N TYR A 155 -11.29 -6.50 -6.22
CA TYR A 155 -10.48 -7.32 -7.10
C TYR A 155 -9.59 -8.22 -6.25
N LEU A 156 -9.58 -9.51 -6.59
CA LEU A 156 -8.71 -10.51 -5.99
C LEU A 156 -7.60 -10.81 -6.99
N PHE A 157 -6.37 -10.89 -6.51
CA PHE A 157 -5.19 -11.27 -7.27
C PHE A 157 -4.54 -12.50 -6.64
N GLU A 158 -3.85 -13.29 -7.45
CA GLU A 158 -3.20 -14.53 -7.02
C GLU A 158 -2.12 -14.30 -5.95
N GLN A 159 -1.49 -13.12 -5.95
CA GLN A 159 -0.43 -12.76 -5.01
C GLN A 159 -0.77 -11.44 -4.30
N PRO A 160 -0.30 -11.25 -3.05
CA PRO A 160 -0.40 -9.98 -2.35
C PRO A 160 0.19 -8.83 -3.16
N ILE A 161 -0.50 -7.69 -3.18
CA ILE A 161 -0.02 -6.48 -3.86
C ILE A 161 1.22 -5.98 -3.10
N PRO A 162 2.33 -5.66 -3.80
CA PRO A 162 3.58 -5.26 -3.16
C PRO A 162 3.54 -3.79 -2.71
N VAL A 163 2.71 -3.48 -1.71
CA VAL A 163 2.42 -2.12 -1.24
C VAL A 163 3.63 -1.34 -0.69
N PHE A 164 4.76 -2.01 -0.43
CA PHE A 164 6.01 -1.36 0.00
C PHE A 164 7.11 -1.39 -1.06
N GLU A 165 6.76 -1.74 -2.30
CA GLU A 165 7.65 -1.66 -3.46
C GLU A 165 6.97 -0.89 -4.59
N PRO A 166 7.72 -0.38 -5.57
CA PRO A 166 7.13 0.22 -6.77
C PRO A 166 6.36 -0.82 -7.59
N PHE A 167 5.13 -0.51 -7.95
CA PHE A 167 4.33 -1.24 -8.92
C PHE A 167 3.51 -0.26 -9.77
N SER A 168 2.97 -0.74 -10.88
CA SER A 168 2.17 0.09 -11.79
C SER A 168 0.80 -0.54 -12.00
N VAL A 169 -0.24 0.28 -12.13
CA VAL A 169 -1.59 -0.19 -12.49
C VAL A 169 -1.78 0.04 -13.98
N LEU A 170 -2.33 -0.96 -14.65
CA LEU A 170 -2.61 -0.92 -16.08
C LEU A 170 -4.11 -1.08 -16.29
N TYR A 171 -4.60 -0.31 -17.24
CA TYR A 171 -5.92 -0.47 -17.81
C TYR A 171 -5.82 -0.35 -19.32
N GLN A 172 -5.98 -1.47 -20.02
CA GLN A 172 -5.78 -1.57 -21.45
C GLN A 172 -4.39 -1.01 -21.85
N THR A 173 -4.35 0.08 -22.62
CA THR A 173 -3.12 0.75 -23.06
C THR A 173 -2.63 1.84 -22.10
N SER A 174 -3.40 2.17 -21.07
CA SER A 174 -3.04 3.19 -20.08
C SER A 174 -2.28 2.56 -18.91
N VAL A 175 -1.18 3.20 -18.53
CA VAL A 175 -0.32 2.75 -17.42
C VAL A 175 -0.14 3.91 -16.45
N SER A 176 -0.36 3.64 -15.17
CA SER A 176 -0.08 4.58 -14.09
C SER A 176 1.03 4.05 -13.19
N ASN A 177 2.11 4.83 -13.10
CA ASN A 177 3.21 4.62 -12.16
C ASN A 177 3.00 5.40 -10.85
N GLY A 178 1.78 5.88 -10.59
CA GLY A 178 1.46 6.78 -9.48
C GLY A 178 1.83 6.23 -8.10
N TRP A 179 1.91 4.89 -7.95
CA TRP A 179 2.35 4.27 -6.71
C TRP A 179 3.76 4.70 -6.28
N SER A 180 4.66 4.97 -7.23
CA SER A 180 6.04 5.38 -6.88
C SER A 180 6.08 6.70 -6.10
N GLU A 181 5.15 7.61 -6.37
CA GLU A 181 5.02 8.84 -5.59
C GLU A 181 4.36 8.57 -4.23
N ILE A 182 3.27 7.80 -4.22
CA ILE A 182 2.53 7.42 -3.02
C ILE A 182 3.44 6.69 -2.03
N LEU A 183 4.30 5.79 -2.52
CA LEU A 183 5.24 4.99 -1.74
C LEU A 183 6.14 5.87 -0.86
N ARG A 184 6.65 7.00 -1.39
CA ARG A 184 7.46 7.95 -0.61
C ARG A 184 6.69 8.59 0.55
N ARG A 185 5.38 8.72 0.43
CA ARG A 185 4.50 9.23 1.51
C ARG A 185 4.22 8.11 2.51
N VAL A 186 3.91 6.91 2.02
CA VAL A 186 3.72 5.70 2.82
C VAL A 186 4.94 5.42 3.70
N ASP A 187 6.15 5.44 3.15
CA ASP A 187 7.38 5.19 3.91
C ASP A 187 7.61 6.22 5.01
N ARG A 188 7.33 7.50 4.74
CA ARG A 188 7.41 8.55 5.77
C ARG A 188 6.38 8.31 6.89
N GLU A 189 5.17 7.89 6.54
CA GLU A 189 4.15 7.60 7.55
C GLU A 189 4.50 6.39 8.39
N ARG A 190 5.06 5.33 7.79
CA ARG A 190 5.53 4.14 8.53
C ARG A 190 6.50 4.52 9.65
N VAL A 191 7.48 5.37 9.34
CA VAL A 191 8.47 5.84 10.33
C VAL A 191 7.77 6.62 11.46
N ARG A 192 6.82 7.50 11.12
CA ARG A 192 6.08 8.30 12.12
C ARG A 192 5.21 7.45 13.02
N VAL A 193 4.46 6.51 12.44
CA VAL A 193 3.58 5.59 13.16
C VAL A 193 4.41 4.73 14.11
N GLN A 194 5.53 4.17 13.63
CA GLN A 194 6.42 3.36 14.43
C GLN A 194 6.97 4.14 15.64
N SER A 195 7.39 5.39 15.43
CA SER A 195 7.88 6.26 16.50
C SER A 195 6.78 6.58 17.52
N ARG A 196 5.55 6.90 17.09
CA ARG A 196 4.43 7.17 18.01
C ARG A 196 4.10 5.96 18.88
N TRP A 197 4.01 4.78 18.26
CA TRP A 197 3.69 3.53 18.95
C TRP A 197 4.76 3.13 19.96
N GLN A 198 6.05 3.29 19.61
CA GLN A 198 7.16 2.99 20.52
C GLN A 198 7.19 3.93 21.73
N SER A 199 6.92 5.23 21.54
CA SER A 199 6.90 6.20 22.64
C SER A 199 5.81 5.86 23.67
N GLU A 200 4.59 5.56 23.20
CA GLU A 200 3.47 5.22 24.11
C GLU A 200 3.70 3.91 24.86
N ARG A 201 4.30 2.92 24.20
CA ARG A 201 4.66 1.63 24.83
C ARG A 201 5.80 1.78 25.84
N GLY A 202 6.71 2.74 25.64
CA GLY A 202 7.76 3.07 26.61
C GLY A 202 7.20 3.75 27.86
N ASP A 203 6.27 4.68 27.70
CA ASP A 203 5.64 5.40 28.83
C ASP A 203 4.80 4.47 29.73
N SER A 204 4.07 3.51 29.15
CA SER A 204 3.30 2.54 29.94
C SER A 204 4.17 1.66 30.83
N THR A 205 5.30 1.14 30.30
CA THR A 205 6.24 0.32 31.08
C THR A 205 6.87 1.07 32.26
N LYS A 206 7.09 2.39 32.11
CA LYS A 206 7.64 3.23 33.19
C LYS A 206 6.60 3.47 34.29
N SER A 207 5.33 3.68 33.92
CA SER A 207 4.23 3.88 34.89
C SER A 207 3.97 2.63 35.75
N ASP A 208 4.03 1.44 35.16
CA ASP A 208 3.82 0.18 35.88
C ASP A 208 4.93 -0.09 36.92
N SER A 209 6.17 0.29 36.60
CA SER A 209 7.31 0.14 37.53
C SER A 209 7.27 1.10 38.73
N ALA A 210 6.56 2.23 38.62
CA ALA A 210 6.47 3.25 39.68
C ALA A 210 5.37 2.97 40.72
N THR A 211 4.43 2.08 40.41
CA THR A 211 3.28 1.76 41.29
C THR A 211 3.52 0.49 42.12
N ALA A 212 4.63 -0.22 41.87
CA ALA A 212 4.97 -1.49 42.52
C ALA A 212 5.88 -1.35 43.75
N ASN A 213 5.97 -0.16 44.37
CA ASN A 213 6.88 0.11 45.49
C ASN A 213 6.15 0.76 46.68
#